data_AF-A0A1H1XCV1-F1
#
_entry.id   AF-A0A1H1XCV1-F1
#
_cell.length_a   1.000
_cell.length_b   1.000
_cell.length_c   1.000
_cell.angle_alpha   90.00
_cell.angle_beta   90.00
_cell.angle_gamma   90.00
#
_symmetry.space_group_name_H-M   'P 1'
#
loop_
_entity.id
_entity.type
_entity.pdbx_description
1 polymer ?
#
loop_
_entity_poly.entity_id
_entity_poly.type
_entity_poly.pdbx_seq_one_letter_code
_entity_poly.pdbx_strand_id
1 'polypeptide(L)'
;MRSGGFANANASFAPDAALGSTASSGGFGSSNVVADARRYIGGNPTSRRSLWCARFMNMVLQQSGYRGTGSDLASSFAHYGRRVSGPEIGAIAVMARRGGGHVGVVSGIDANGNPILVSGNNGNRVREAPVSRGRIYAYVLPTS
;
A
#
# COMPACT_ATOMS: atom_id res chain seq x y z
N MET A 1 -28.39 10.61 -49.21
CA MET A 1 -27.05 10.10 -48.81
C MET A 1 -26.66 10.90 -47.57
N ARG A 2 -26.67 10.29 -46.37
CA ARG A 2 -25.45 9.93 -45.58
C ARG A 2 -24.56 11.17 -45.36
N SER A 3 -24.16 11.62 -44.17
CA SER A 3 -24.11 11.12 -42.80
C SER A 3 -23.64 12.32 -41.95
N GLY A 4 -23.92 12.37 -40.65
CA GLY A 4 -22.90 12.18 -39.59
C GLY A 4 -22.03 13.42 -39.39
N GLY A 5 -21.97 14.03 -38.21
CA GLY A 5 -21.46 13.38 -37.02
C GLY A 5 -20.21 14.15 -36.58
N PHE A 6 -20.36 14.86 -35.47
CA PHE A 6 -19.36 15.52 -34.62
C PHE A 6 -18.05 14.72 -34.53
N ALA A 7 -16.93 15.38 -34.83
CA ALA A 7 -15.58 14.85 -34.61
C ALA A 7 -14.63 15.91 -34.04
N ASN A 8 -13.96 15.50 -32.97
CA ASN A 8 -12.85 16.13 -32.28
C ASN A 8 -11.57 16.14 -33.17
N ALA A 9 -10.76 17.20 -33.08
CA ALA A 9 -9.33 17.19 -33.41
C ALA A 9 -8.65 18.36 -32.67
N ASN A 10 -7.81 18.13 -31.65
CA ASN A 10 -6.37 17.81 -31.70
C ASN A 10 -5.47 19.03 -32.01
N ALA A 11 -4.75 19.50 -30.99
CA ALA A 11 -3.53 20.30 -31.07
C ALA A 11 -2.64 19.82 -29.90
N SER A 12 -1.89 18.72 -30.02
CA SER A 12 -0.57 18.57 -30.66
C SER A 12 0.48 19.58 -30.16
N PHE A 13 1.22 19.20 -29.10
CA PHE A 13 2.58 19.67 -28.88
C PHE A 13 3.46 18.47 -28.46
N ALA A 14 4.16 17.92 -29.44
CA ALA A 14 5.38 17.14 -29.35
C ALA A 14 6.08 17.35 -30.71
N PRO A 15 7.41 17.13 -30.89
CA PRO A 15 8.28 16.30 -30.04
C PRO A 15 9.72 16.86 -29.86
N ASP A 16 10.51 16.31 -28.92
CA ASP A 16 11.88 15.87 -29.26
C ASP A 16 12.49 14.88 -28.22
N ALA A 17 13.15 13.86 -28.78
CA ALA A 17 14.22 12.99 -28.26
C ALA A 17 14.03 12.11 -26.98
N ALA A 18 13.39 10.96 -27.22
CA ALA A 18 13.89 9.60 -26.95
C ALA A 18 14.75 9.29 -25.70
N LEU A 19 14.12 8.62 -24.73
CA LEU A 19 14.72 7.53 -23.94
C LEU A 19 13.63 6.52 -23.55
N GLY A 20 13.68 5.34 -24.15
CA GLY A 20 13.23 4.07 -23.56
C GLY A 20 11.74 3.93 -23.21
N SER A 21 11.03 3.20 -24.06
CA SER A 21 9.78 2.51 -23.75
C SER A 21 9.80 1.81 -22.38
N THR A 22 8.95 2.24 -21.47
CA THR A 22 8.20 1.31 -20.61
C THR A 22 6.85 1.95 -20.31
N ALA A 23 5.84 1.49 -21.06
CA ALA A 23 4.47 1.57 -20.60
C ALA A 23 4.42 0.91 -19.22
N SER A 24 4.27 1.71 -18.15
CA SER A 24 3.90 1.15 -16.85
C SER A 24 2.38 1.00 -16.82
N SER A 25 1.88 0.16 -17.72
CA SER A 25 0.59 -0.50 -17.56
C SER A 25 0.78 -1.56 -16.48
N GLY A 26 0.70 -1.15 -15.21
CA GLY A 26 0.94 -2.05 -14.08
C GLY A 26 0.05 -1.69 -12.90
N GLY A 27 -1.05 -2.41 -12.73
CA GLY A 27 -1.82 -2.58 -11.50
C GLY A 27 -1.99 -1.32 -10.63
N PHE A 28 -3.02 -0.52 -10.92
CA PHE A 28 -3.35 0.76 -10.27
C PHE A 28 -3.64 0.73 -8.75
N GLY A 29 -3.38 -0.38 -8.08
CA GLY A 29 -3.84 -0.65 -6.73
C GLY A 29 -2.71 -0.90 -5.72
N SER A 30 -2.15 -2.11 -5.74
CA SER A 30 -1.16 -2.58 -4.76
C SER A 30 0.19 -1.85 -4.85
N SER A 31 0.63 -1.49 -6.06
CA SER A 31 1.87 -0.75 -6.28
C SER A 31 1.83 0.67 -5.71
N ASN A 32 0.65 1.30 -5.73
CA ASN A 32 0.46 2.64 -5.17
C ASN A 32 0.52 2.64 -3.64
N VAL A 33 -0.07 1.64 -2.98
CA VAL A 33 -0.06 1.53 -1.50
C VAL A 33 1.37 1.45 -0.95
N VAL A 34 2.24 0.67 -1.58
CA VAL A 34 3.64 0.57 -1.16
C VAL A 34 4.38 1.89 -1.38
N ALA A 35 4.20 2.49 -2.56
CA ALA A 35 4.86 3.76 -2.89
C ALA A 35 4.43 4.88 -1.94
N ASP A 36 3.13 5.00 -1.64
CA ASP A 36 2.59 6.01 -0.73
C ASP A 36 3.01 5.76 0.71
N ALA A 37 3.08 4.51 1.15
CA ALA A 37 3.61 4.19 2.48
C ALA A 37 5.08 4.62 2.63
N ARG A 38 5.91 4.40 1.60
CA ARG A 38 7.34 4.72 1.62
C ARG A 38 7.63 6.22 1.75
N ARG A 39 6.73 7.08 1.27
CA ARG A 39 6.86 8.55 1.38
C ARG A 39 7.02 9.06 2.81
N TYR A 40 6.54 8.29 3.78
CA TYR A 40 6.52 8.70 5.19
C TYR A 40 7.65 8.09 6.03
N ILE A 41 8.54 7.29 5.44
CA ILE A 41 9.64 6.63 6.15
C ILE A 41 10.45 7.65 6.96
N GLY A 42 10.73 7.31 8.22
CA GLY A 42 11.47 8.16 9.14
C GLY A 42 10.60 9.10 9.98
N GLY A 43 9.36 9.38 9.56
CA GLY A 43 8.46 10.33 10.24
C GLY A 43 7.30 9.70 11.01
N ASN A 44 6.47 10.56 11.61
CA ASN A 44 5.16 10.21 12.16
C ASN A 44 4.09 11.15 11.56
N PRO A 45 3.45 10.77 10.45
CA PRO A 45 2.47 11.63 9.77
C PRO A 45 1.14 11.74 10.51
N THR A 46 0.95 11.01 11.61
CA THR A 46 -0.31 10.99 12.36
C THR A 46 -0.32 11.96 13.54
N SER A 47 0.84 12.50 13.93
CA SER A 47 1.02 13.30 15.15
C SER A 47 0.56 12.61 16.45
N ARG A 48 0.40 11.27 16.44
CA ARG A 48 -0.04 10.48 17.60
C ARG A 48 1.14 9.82 18.30
N ARG A 49 1.07 9.74 19.63
CA ARG A 49 2.08 9.13 20.48
C ARG A 49 2.05 7.59 20.52
N SER A 50 0.89 6.98 20.32
CA SER A 50 0.69 5.53 20.40
C SER A 50 -0.46 5.08 19.50
N LEU A 51 -0.57 3.76 19.28
CA LEU A 51 -1.70 3.10 18.59
C LEU A 51 -2.01 3.67 17.19
N TRP A 52 -0.98 4.05 16.43
CA TRP A 52 -1.15 4.71 15.14
C TRP A 52 -0.68 3.90 13.94
N CYS A 53 -0.32 2.62 14.12
CA CYS A 53 0.01 1.74 13.00
C CYS A 53 -1.18 1.55 12.03
N ALA A 54 -2.38 1.27 12.57
CA ALA A 54 -3.60 1.18 11.79
C ALA A 54 -4.04 2.54 11.24
N ARG A 55 -3.90 3.63 12.01
CA ARG A 55 -4.18 4.99 11.52
C ARG A 55 -3.34 5.35 10.30
N PHE A 56 -2.04 5.05 10.36
CA PHE A 56 -1.12 5.20 9.25
C PHE A 56 -1.57 4.38 8.04
N MET A 57 -1.92 3.10 8.24
CA MET A 57 -2.42 2.26 7.14
C MET A 57 -3.70 2.79 6.50
N ASN A 58 -4.66 3.27 7.30
CA ASN A 58 -5.87 3.91 6.77
C ASN A 58 -5.56 5.15 5.92
N MET A 59 -4.63 6.00 6.39
CA MET A 59 -4.19 7.19 5.66
C MET A 59 -3.51 6.81 4.33
N VAL A 60 -2.62 5.82 4.33
CA VAL A 60 -1.96 5.33 3.11
C VAL A 60 -2.99 4.78 2.13
N LEU A 61 -3.93 3.94 2.58
CA LEU A 61 -4.97 3.39 1.72
C LEU A 61 -5.80 4.50 1.08
N GLN A 62 -6.21 5.50 1.87
CA GLN A 62 -6.96 6.64 1.37
C GLN A 62 -6.18 7.44 0.31
N GLN A 63 -4.87 7.63 0.51
CA GLN A 63 -4.00 8.30 -0.46
C GLN A 63 -3.89 7.51 -1.77
N SER A 64 -3.85 6.19 -1.67
CA SER A 64 -3.77 5.28 -2.83
C SER A 64 -5.13 5.00 -3.49
N GLY A 65 -6.19 5.70 -3.08
CA GLY A 65 -7.53 5.60 -3.68
C GLY A 65 -8.42 4.48 -3.11
N TYR A 66 -8.02 3.85 -2.01
CA TYR A 66 -8.77 2.81 -1.31
C TYR A 66 -9.52 3.34 -0.10
N ARG A 67 -10.62 2.70 0.27
CA ARG A 67 -11.25 2.97 1.58
C ARG A 67 -10.51 2.23 2.67
N GLY A 68 -10.14 2.90 3.76
CA GLY A 68 -9.61 2.23 4.95
C GLY A 68 -10.67 1.43 5.72
N THR A 69 -10.26 0.74 6.79
CA THR A 69 -11.17 0.07 7.73
C THR A 69 -11.90 1.05 8.65
N GLY A 70 -11.42 2.30 8.74
CA GLY A 70 -11.95 3.31 9.67
C GLY A 70 -11.63 3.03 11.14
N SER A 71 -10.85 1.99 11.44
CA SER A 71 -10.47 1.59 12.79
C SER A 71 -8.98 1.78 13.05
N ASP A 72 -8.63 2.16 14.27
CA ASP A 72 -7.25 2.20 14.76
C ASP A 72 -6.75 0.83 15.24
N LEU A 73 -7.54 -0.24 15.06
CA LEU A 73 -7.15 -1.61 15.41
C LEU A 73 -6.45 -2.29 14.24
N ALA A 74 -5.26 -2.84 14.48
CA ALA A 74 -4.54 -3.63 13.47
C ALA A 74 -5.35 -4.85 13.00
N SER A 75 -6.09 -5.49 13.92
CA SER A 75 -6.93 -6.66 13.63
C SER A 75 -8.05 -6.39 12.63
N SER A 76 -8.51 -5.13 12.49
CA SER A 76 -9.54 -4.75 11.51
C SER A 76 -9.11 -5.08 10.07
N PHE A 77 -7.81 -5.00 9.78
CA PHE A 77 -7.26 -5.29 8.46
C PHE A 77 -7.30 -6.77 8.10
N ALA A 78 -7.48 -7.67 9.07
CA ALA A 78 -7.50 -9.12 8.78
C ALA A 78 -8.74 -9.53 7.96
N HIS A 79 -9.80 -8.71 7.95
CA HIS A 79 -11.05 -8.95 7.22
C HIS A 79 -11.32 -7.87 6.16
N TYR A 80 -10.35 -7.00 5.89
CA TYR A 80 -10.54 -5.80 5.08
C TYR A 80 -10.70 -6.08 3.57
N GLY A 81 -10.04 -7.10 3.05
CA GLY A 81 -10.02 -7.40 1.63
C GLY A 81 -9.78 -8.88 1.37
N ARG A 82 -9.22 -9.21 0.19
CA ARG A 82 -9.00 -10.60 -0.20
C ARG A 82 -7.82 -11.20 0.56
N ARG A 83 -8.07 -12.24 1.35
CA ARG A 83 -7.01 -13.02 2.00
C ARG A 83 -6.14 -13.73 0.97
N VAL A 84 -4.83 -13.71 1.21
CA VAL A 84 -3.85 -14.47 0.43
C VAL A 84 -3.03 -15.38 1.35
N SER A 85 -2.50 -16.47 0.80
CA SER A 85 -1.82 -17.53 1.57
C SER A 85 -0.39 -17.18 1.98
N GLY A 86 0.20 -16.12 1.43
CA GLY A 86 1.59 -15.76 1.67
C GLY A 86 1.88 -14.27 1.47
N PRO A 87 3.13 -13.86 1.73
CA PRO A 87 3.54 -12.49 1.50
C PRO A 87 3.56 -12.19 0.01
N GLU A 88 2.87 -11.12 -0.37
CA GLU A 88 2.82 -10.58 -1.72
C GLU A 88 3.00 -9.07 -1.63
N ILE A 89 3.72 -8.47 -2.57
CA ILE A 89 3.94 -7.02 -2.57
C ILE A 89 2.58 -6.29 -2.68
N GLY A 90 2.37 -5.32 -1.79
CA GLY A 90 1.11 -4.59 -1.64
C GLY A 90 0.06 -5.28 -0.77
N ALA A 91 0.30 -6.52 -0.31
CA ALA A 91 -0.54 -7.14 0.70
C ALA A 91 -0.35 -6.44 2.05
N ILE A 92 -1.45 -6.27 2.78
CA ILE A 92 -1.47 -5.80 4.15
C ILE A 92 -1.18 -7.00 5.05
N ALA A 93 -0.06 -6.95 5.76
CA ALA A 93 0.33 -7.97 6.73
C ALA A 93 -0.15 -7.57 8.13
N VAL A 94 -0.95 -8.45 8.74
CA VAL A 94 -1.51 -8.25 10.08
C VAL A 94 -0.80 -9.16 11.07
N MET A 95 -0.27 -8.56 12.13
CA MET A 95 0.51 -9.22 13.16
C MET A 95 -0.20 -9.18 14.50
N ALA A 96 -0.10 -10.29 15.23
CA ALA A 96 -0.54 -10.35 16.62
C ALA A 96 0.55 -9.77 17.53
N ARG A 97 0.14 -8.99 18.54
CA ARG A 97 0.99 -8.49 19.63
C ARG A 97 0.15 -8.38 20.89
N ARG A 98 0.75 -8.64 22.05
CA ARG A 98 0.13 -8.31 23.35
C ARG A 98 -0.24 -6.82 23.36
N GLY A 99 -1.54 -6.52 23.55
CA GLY A 99 -2.02 -5.14 23.69
C GLY A 99 -2.44 -4.39 22.40
N GLY A 100 -2.72 -5.07 21.27
CA GLY A 100 -3.41 -4.42 20.13
C GLY A 100 -2.94 -4.75 18.72
N GLY A 101 -1.98 -5.65 18.55
CA GLY A 101 -1.49 -6.07 17.22
C GLY A 101 -0.57 -5.05 16.52
N HIS A 102 -0.19 -5.35 15.29
CA HIS A 102 0.56 -4.46 14.40
C HIS A 102 0.16 -4.70 12.95
N VAL A 103 0.32 -3.69 12.09
CA VAL A 103 -0.05 -3.78 10.68
C VAL A 103 0.93 -2.99 9.81
N GLY A 104 1.16 -3.47 8.60
CA GLY A 104 1.97 -2.80 7.58
C GLY A 104 1.67 -3.36 6.19
N VAL A 105 2.13 -2.66 5.16
CA VAL A 105 2.09 -3.16 3.78
C VAL A 105 3.39 -3.87 3.45
N VAL A 106 3.31 -5.00 2.77
CA VAL A 106 4.46 -5.75 2.25
C VAL A 106 5.04 -4.96 1.07
N SER A 107 6.30 -4.56 1.18
CA SER A 107 7.01 -3.83 0.14
C SER A 107 8.04 -4.69 -0.61
N GLY A 108 8.33 -5.87 -0.08
CA GLY A 108 9.27 -6.82 -0.65
C GLY A 108 9.31 -8.12 0.15
N ILE A 109 10.13 -9.06 -0.30
CA ILE A 109 10.37 -10.33 0.36
C ILE A 109 11.89 -10.53 0.36
N ASP A 110 12.48 -10.83 1.53
CA ASP A 110 13.92 -11.07 1.64
C ASP A 110 14.32 -12.44 1.07
N ALA A 111 15.63 -12.71 0.98
CA ALA A 111 16.15 -13.98 0.47
C ALA A 111 15.72 -15.21 1.29
N ASN A 112 15.30 -15.01 2.55
CA ASN A 112 14.82 -16.07 3.45
C ASN A 112 13.29 -16.23 3.37
N GLY A 113 12.61 -15.51 2.49
CA GLY A 113 11.16 -15.56 2.34
C GLY A 113 10.38 -14.75 3.40
N ASN A 114 11.05 -13.91 4.19
CA ASN A 114 10.38 -13.02 5.14
C ASN A 114 9.87 -11.77 4.41
N PRO A 115 8.62 -11.34 4.68
CA PRO A 115 8.14 -10.07 4.15
C PRO A 115 8.91 -8.89 4.74
N ILE A 116 9.21 -7.93 3.89
CA ILE A 116 9.67 -6.60 4.26
C ILE A 116 8.42 -5.73 4.34
N LEU A 117 8.16 -5.13 5.50
CA LEU A 117 6.97 -4.33 5.75
C LEU A 117 7.30 -2.86 5.89
N VAL A 118 6.53 -2.00 5.23
CA VAL A 118 6.42 -0.58 5.58
C VAL A 118 5.29 -0.42 6.58
N SER A 119 5.61 0.01 7.80
CA SER A 119 4.62 0.14 8.88
C SER A 119 4.86 1.39 9.72
N GLY A 120 3.77 2.03 10.13
CA GLY A 120 3.77 3.13 11.10
C GLY A 120 3.95 2.62 12.53
N ASN A 121 4.36 3.51 13.44
CA ASN A 121 4.60 3.22 14.85
C ASN A 121 5.59 2.05 15.12
N ASN A 122 6.57 1.88 14.24
CA ASN A 122 7.68 0.96 14.49
C ASN A 122 8.86 1.78 15.04
N GLY A 123 9.08 1.73 16.36
CA GLY A 123 10.07 2.60 17.01
C GLY A 123 9.72 4.09 16.87
N ASN A 124 8.44 4.42 17.11
CA ASN A 124 7.86 5.78 17.04
C ASN A 124 7.97 6.49 15.69
N ARG A 125 8.17 5.74 14.60
CA ARG A 125 8.22 6.27 13.24
C ARG A 125 7.71 5.26 12.22
N VAL A 126 7.54 5.69 10.98
CA VAL A 126 7.35 4.79 9.83
C VAL A 126 8.69 4.15 9.49
N ARG A 127 8.72 2.83 9.37
CA ARG A 127 9.92 2.07 9.01
C ARG A 127 9.59 1.01 7.99
N GLU A 128 10.55 0.77 7.12
CA GLU A 128 10.64 -0.41 6.27
C GLU A 128 11.60 -1.41 6.93
N ALA A 129 11.12 -2.61 7.25
CA ALA A 129 11.94 -3.62 7.91
C ALA A 129 11.42 -5.05 7.64
N PRO A 130 12.32 -6.05 7.57
CA PRO A 130 11.93 -7.45 7.50
C PRO A 130 11.21 -7.88 8.78
N VAL A 131 10.19 -8.72 8.62
CA VAL A 131 9.40 -9.29 9.72
C VAL A 131 9.30 -10.79 9.53
N SER A 132 9.63 -11.55 10.58
CA SER A 132 9.46 -13.01 10.56
C SER A 132 8.01 -13.41 10.25
N ARG A 133 7.84 -14.34 9.31
CA ARG A 133 6.53 -14.85 8.87
C ARG A 133 5.67 -15.34 10.03
N GLY A 134 6.26 -15.97 11.04
CA GLY A 134 5.54 -16.51 12.21
C GLY A 134 4.84 -15.45 13.07
N ARG A 135 5.14 -14.16 12.87
CA ARG A 135 4.45 -13.04 13.55
C ARG A 135 3.19 -12.59 12.84
N ILE A 136 3.03 -12.97 11.57
CA ILE A 136 1.94 -12.53 10.69
C ILE A 136 0.93 -13.66 10.61
N TYR A 137 -0.32 -13.37 10.96
CA TYR A 137 -1.41 -14.34 10.93
C TYR A 137 -2.38 -14.11 9.78
N ALA A 138 -2.28 -12.98 9.07
CA ALA A 138 -3.07 -12.70 7.88
C ALA A 138 -2.31 -11.81 6.89
N TYR A 139 -2.43 -12.14 5.62
CA TYR A 139 -2.08 -11.27 4.50
C TYR A 139 -3.36 -10.95 3.73
N VAL A 140 -3.58 -9.67 3.44
CA VAL A 140 -4.84 -9.19 2.86
C VAL A 140 -4.54 -8.19 1.74
N LEU A 141 -5.01 -8.46 0.53
CA LEU A 141 -4.92 -7.51 -0.57
C LEU A 141 -6.07 -6.49 -0.51
N PRO A 142 -5.79 -5.19 -0.66
CA PRO A 142 -6.83 -4.16 -0.78
C PRO A 142 -7.62 -4.37 -2.08
N THR A 143 -8.95 -4.37 -2.00
CA THR A 143 -9.82 -4.63 -3.16
C THR A 143 -10.71 -3.46 -3.57
N SER A 144 -10.89 -2.44 -2.72
CA SER A 144 -11.84 -1.32 -2.96
C SER A 144 -11.57 -0.09 -2.10
#